data_AF-A0A1G3L4D4-F1
#
_entry.id   AF-A0A1G3L4D4-F1
#
_cell.length_a   1.000
_cell.length_b   1.000
_cell.length_c   1.000
_cell.angle_alpha   90.00
_cell.angle_beta   90.00
_cell.angle_gamma   90.00
#
_symmetry.space_group_name_H-M   'P 1'
#
loop_
_entity.id
_entity.type
_entity.pdbx_description
1 polymer ?
#
loop_
_entity_poly.entity_id
_entity_poly.type
_entity_poly.pdbx_seq_one_letter_code
_entity_poly.pdbx_strand_id
1 'polypeptide(L)'
;MKKGLVLLLFSFLLFSAFQVLFAEEMKVIAKVKEVKGKVYLTDVKSKKKHLLEKDSLLVEGIKIKTEKNSNAVIEFNNGIFKYLPPETEIYLIKENDLKLYQETESLIEEMSVLAGTKAGNNKTLWVDEETETIDKINQFFNQKEYWNVLSLIEETALELKTSDLIYKAGFSYLKSGMEEKSADYFKRLADLGNYEYREAAYIGLFLSYIRLKNTEKTKEVYDSIEKKFGKSGLIEKINLVYPNAS
;
A
#
# COMPACT_ATOMS: atom_id res chain seq x y z
N MET A 1 -24.90 43.11 -34.91
CA MET A 1 -25.03 42.10 -33.84
C MET A 1 -25.15 40.72 -34.46
N LYS A 2 -24.07 39.93 -34.54
CA LYS A 2 -24.06 38.49 -34.95
C LYS A 2 -22.60 37.97 -35.04
N LYS A 3 -21.87 37.89 -33.93
CA LYS A 3 -20.55 37.19 -33.84
C LYS A 3 -20.25 36.67 -32.43
N GLY A 4 -21.26 36.16 -31.72
CA GLY A 4 -21.11 35.75 -30.31
C GLY A 4 -21.61 34.35 -29.95
N LEU A 5 -22.04 33.54 -30.92
CA LEU A 5 -22.74 32.27 -30.65
C LEU A 5 -22.18 31.06 -31.39
N VAL A 6 -20.94 31.13 -31.88
CA VAL A 6 -20.28 30.01 -32.59
C VAL A 6 -19.14 29.39 -31.77
N LEU A 7 -18.66 30.04 -30.71
CA LEU A 7 -17.55 29.51 -29.91
C LEU A 7 -17.97 28.54 -28.79
N LEU A 8 -19.25 28.43 -28.45
CA LEU A 8 -19.72 27.57 -27.34
C LEU A 8 -20.11 26.15 -27.78
N LEU A 9 -20.23 25.88 -29.08
CA LEU A 9 -20.55 24.56 -29.62
C LEU A 9 -19.30 23.75 -30.01
N PHE A 10 -18.12 24.37 -30.08
CA PHE A 10 -16.86 23.67 -30.38
C PHE A 10 -16.13 23.15 -29.14
N SER A 11 -16.40 23.70 -27.96
CA SER A 11 -15.83 23.21 -26.69
C SER A 11 -16.59 22.00 -26.13
N PHE A 12 -17.81 21.72 -26.59
CA PHE A 12 -18.59 20.56 -26.14
C PHE A 12 -18.38 19.30 -27.01
N LEU A 13 -17.90 19.47 -28.25
CA LEU A 13 -17.64 18.35 -29.18
C LEU A 13 -16.23 17.75 -29.06
N LEU A 14 -15.32 18.39 -28.34
CA LEU A 14 -14.00 17.82 -28.01
C LEU A 14 -14.01 16.97 -26.73
N PHE A 15 -15.11 16.98 -25.97
CA PHE A 15 -15.30 16.08 -24.82
C PHE A 15 -15.93 14.73 -25.21
N SER A 16 -16.44 14.59 -26.43
CA SER A 16 -17.17 13.40 -26.91
C SER A 16 -16.42 12.56 -27.95
N ALA A 17 -15.18 12.92 -28.33
CA ALA A 17 -14.43 12.20 -29.37
C ALA A 17 -13.47 11.11 -28.85
N PHE A 18 -13.48 10.81 -27.54
CA PHE A 18 -12.74 9.68 -26.97
C PHE A 18 -13.63 8.49 -26.57
N GLN A 19 -14.87 8.46 -27.06
CA GLN A 19 -15.84 7.39 -26.78
C GLN A 19 -16.33 6.67 -28.03
N VAL A 20 -15.47 6.39 -29.02
CA VAL A 20 -15.74 5.29 -29.98
C VAL A 20 -14.40 4.77 -30.49
N LEU A 21 -13.86 3.69 -29.88
CA LEU A 21 -13.20 2.59 -30.60
C LEU A 21 -12.59 1.48 -29.72
N PHE A 22 -13.09 1.19 -28.51
CA PHE A 22 -12.71 -0.07 -27.82
C PHE A 22 -13.91 -0.64 -27.07
N ALA A 23 -14.67 -1.48 -27.75
CA ALA A 23 -15.75 -2.29 -27.17
C ALA A 23 -15.21 -3.65 -26.68
N GLU A 24 -14.11 -3.63 -25.93
CA GLU A 24 -13.98 -4.50 -24.76
C GLU A 24 -14.33 -3.58 -23.60
N GLU A 25 -15.37 -3.90 -22.82
CA GLU A 25 -15.69 -3.14 -21.60
C GLU A 25 -14.47 -3.19 -20.67
N MET A 26 -13.57 -2.20 -20.78
CA MET A 26 -12.39 -2.12 -19.94
C MET A 26 -12.85 -1.82 -18.52
N LYS A 27 -12.81 -2.85 -17.67
CA LYS A 27 -13.17 -2.75 -16.25
C LYS A 27 -12.24 -1.74 -15.57
N VAL A 28 -12.82 -0.66 -15.05
CA VAL A 28 -12.12 0.27 -14.16
C VAL A 28 -11.84 -0.48 -12.86
N ILE A 29 -10.59 -0.50 -12.42
CA ILE A 29 -10.13 -1.21 -11.22
C ILE A 29 -9.64 -0.28 -10.11
N ALA A 30 -9.30 0.97 -10.45
CA ALA A 30 -8.82 1.94 -9.49
C ALA A 30 -9.01 3.39 -9.93
N LYS A 31 -8.80 4.32 -9.00
CA LYS A 31 -8.80 5.77 -9.19
C LYS A 31 -7.52 6.37 -8.61
N VAL A 32 -6.93 7.33 -9.33
CA VAL A 32 -5.77 8.09 -8.85
C VAL A 32 -6.22 9.13 -7.83
N LYS A 33 -5.70 9.06 -6.60
CA LYS A 33 -6.04 9.99 -5.52
C LYS A 33 -5.07 11.16 -5.43
N GLU A 34 -3.81 10.91 -5.73
CA GLU A 34 -2.75 11.91 -5.68
C GLU A 34 -1.68 11.63 -6.72
N VAL A 35 -1.12 12.70 -7.30
CA VAL A 35 0.07 12.66 -8.15
C VAL A 35 0.94 13.85 -7.78
N LYS A 36 2.22 13.60 -7.49
CA LYS A 36 3.25 14.64 -7.38
C LYS A 36 4.33 14.38 -8.42
N GLY A 37 4.74 15.43 -9.13
CA GLY A 37 5.78 15.32 -10.16
C GLY A 37 5.30 14.65 -11.45
N LYS A 38 6.21 13.92 -12.12
CA LYS A 38 5.98 13.26 -13.40
C LYS A 38 5.73 11.77 -13.21
N VAL A 39 4.47 11.40 -13.36
CA VAL A 39 4.03 10.00 -13.35
C VAL A 39 3.39 9.69 -14.68
N TYR A 40 3.71 8.55 -15.27
CA TYR A 40 3.19 8.17 -16.58
C TYR A 40 2.44 6.87 -16.50
N LEU A 41 1.31 6.81 -17.20
CA LEU A 41 0.66 5.56 -17.54
C LEU A 41 1.08 5.13 -18.95
N THR A 42 1.20 3.83 -19.16
CA THR A 42 1.41 3.21 -20.48
C THR A 42 0.43 2.06 -20.64
N ASP A 43 -0.44 2.13 -21.64
CA ASP A 43 -1.27 0.99 -22.03
C ASP A 43 -0.35 -0.11 -22.59
N VAL A 44 -0.40 -1.30 -22.00
CA VAL A 44 0.49 -2.40 -22.36
C VAL A 44 0.21 -2.94 -23.76
N LYS A 45 -1.06 -2.94 -24.20
CA LYS A 45 -1.48 -3.39 -25.53
C LYS A 45 -1.09 -2.35 -26.59
N SER A 46 -1.53 -1.10 -26.43
CA SER A 46 -1.32 -0.06 -27.44
C SER A 46 0.05 0.63 -27.38
N LYS A 47 0.81 0.42 -26.30
CA LYS A 47 2.08 1.11 -25.98
C LYS A 47 1.96 2.64 -25.89
N LYS A 48 0.74 3.18 -25.88
CA LYS A 48 0.51 4.62 -25.75
C LYS A 48 0.83 5.06 -24.33
N LYS A 49 1.63 6.12 -24.23
CA LYS A 49 2.10 6.70 -22.98
C LYS A 49 1.41 8.04 -22.74
N HIS A 50 0.90 8.25 -21.54
CA HIS A 50 0.23 9.48 -21.12
C HIS A 50 0.74 9.92 -19.75
N LEU A 51 0.69 11.22 -19.48
CA LEU A 51 0.92 11.73 -18.13
C LEU A 51 -0.28 11.34 -17.26
N LEU A 52 -0.01 10.85 -16.05
CA LEU A 52 -1.02 10.47 -15.09
C LEU A 52 -1.50 11.72 -14.35
N GLU A 53 -2.81 11.92 -14.31
CA GLU A 53 -3.41 13.04 -13.61
C GLU A 53 -4.19 12.55 -12.39
N LYS A 54 -4.32 13.43 -11.39
CA LYS A 54 -5.22 13.19 -10.25
C LYS A 54 -6.64 12.92 -10.75
N ASP A 55 -7.37 12.07 -10.04
CA ASP A 55 -8.73 11.64 -10.34
C ASP A 55 -8.90 10.81 -11.63
N SER A 56 -7.81 10.50 -12.34
CA SER A 56 -7.83 9.56 -13.47
C SER A 56 -8.36 8.19 -13.05
N LEU A 57 -9.19 7.60 -13.91
CA LEU A 57 -9.64 6.22 -13.76
C LEU A 57 -8.63 5.27 -14.39
N LEU A 58 -8.36 4.17 -13.71
CA LEU A 58 -7.39 3.17 -14.10
C LEU A 58 -8.10 1.88 -14.45
N VAL A 59 -7.76 1.35 -15.62
CA VAL A 59 -8.28 0.07 -16.13
C VAL A 59 -7.19 -1.00 -16.08
N GLU A 60 -7.58 -2.25 -16.25
CA GLU A 60 -6.62 -3.35 -16.38
C GLU A 60 -5.65 -3.16 -17.56
N GLY A 61 -4.45 -3.72 -17.43
CA GLY A 61 -3.47 -3.71 -18.53
C GLY A 61 -2.71 -2.39 -18.71
N ILE A 62 -2.72 -1.52 -17.70
CA ILE A 62 -1.86 -0.33 -17.67
C ILE A 62 -0.60 -0.58 -16.85
N LYS A 63 0.47 0.09 -17.25
CA LYS A 63 1.74 0.17 -16.53
C LYS A 63 1.90 1.59 -16.02
N ILE A 64 2.28 1.76 -14.75
CA ILE A 64 2.54 3.08 -14.18
C ILE A 64 4.02 3.19 -13.83
N LYS A 65 4.63 4.31 -14.23
CA LYS A 65 6.01 4.64 -13.94
C LYS A 65 6.11 6.02 -13.30
N THR A 66 6.78 6.09 -12.16
CA THR A 66 7.12 7.34 -11.48
C THR A 66 8.57 7.73 -11.81
N GLU A 67 8.84 9.01 -12.08
CA GLU A 67 10.21 9.52 -12.22
C GLU A 67 10.84 9.86 -10.85
N LYS A 68 12.09 10.33 -10.87
CA LYS A 68 12.76 10.91 -9.70
C LYS A 68 11.90 12.04 -9.11
N ASN A 69 11.82 12.11 -7.78
CA ASN A 69 11.01 13.08 -7.03
C ASN A 69 9.53 13.09 -7.41
N SER A 70 9.00 11.99 -7.95
CA SER A 70 7.60 11.88 -8.38
C SER A 70 6.92 10.73 -7.67
N ASN A 71 5.65 10.85 -7.34
CA ASN A 71 4.90 9.77 -6.69
C ASN A 71 3.42 9.80 -7.06
N ALA A 72 2.73 8.70 -6.77
CA ALA A 72 1.29 8.61 -6.95
C ALA A 72 0.65 7.76 -5.86
N VAL A 73 -0.59 8.10 -5.51
CA VAL A 73 -1.46 7.28 -4.66
C VAL A 73 -2.66 6.85 -5.48
N ILE A 74 -2.93 5.55 -5.46
CA ILE A 74 -4.01 4.90 -6.20
C ILE A 74 -4.95 4.24 -5.19
N GLU A 75 -6.24 4.43 -5.36
CA GLU A 75 -7.29 3.75 -4.59
C GLU A 75 -7.99 2.74 -5.49
N PHE A 76 -7.91 1.46 -5.15
CA PHE A 76 -8.66 0.40 -5.82
C PHE A 76 -10.15 0.48 -5.46
N ASN A 77 -11.01 -0.09 -6.30
CA ASN A 77 -12.47 -0.04 -6.09
C ASN A 77 -12.95 -0.65 -4.75
N ASN A 78 -12.11 -1.48 -4.11
CA ASN A 78 -12.37 -2.07 -2.80
C ASN A 78 -11.85 -1.21 -1.63
N GLY A 79 -11.40 0.02 -1.88
CA GLY A 79 -10.87 0.94 -0.87
C GLY A 79 -9.42 0.68 -0.45
N ILE A 80 -8.73 -0.28 -1.09
CA ILE A 80 -7.30 -0.48 -0.85
C ILE A 80 -6.52 0.65 -1.51
N PHE A 81 -5.56 1.22 -0.77
CA PHE A 81 -4.65 2.24 -1.29
C PHE A 81 -3.31 1.61 -1.66
N LYS A 82 -2.73 2.06 -2.77
CA LYS A 82 -1.38 1.72 -3.19
C LYS A 82 -0.59 2.98 -3.50
N TYR A 83 0.53 3.13 -2.80
CA TYR A 83 1.48 4.20 -3.03
C TYR A 83 2.57 3.74 -4.00
N LEU A 84 2.90 4.60 -4.95
CA LEU A 84 3.98 4.41 -5.90
C LEU A 84 5.07 5.44 -5.59
N PRO A 85 6.19 5.04 -4.95
CA PRO A 85 7.28 5.95 -4.64
C PRO A 85 8.00 6.40 -5.91
N PRO A 86 8.95 7.35 -5.81
CA PRO A 86 9.83 7.71 -6.92
C PRO A 86 10.53 6.51 -7.56
N GLU A 87 10.84 6.65 -8.84
CA GLU A 87 11.64 5.70 -9.62
C GLU A 87 11.09 4.26 -9.60
N THR A 88 9.77 4.14 -9.49
CA THR A 88 9.07 2.86 -9.43
C THR A 88 8.34 2.60 -10.73
N GLU A 89 8.26 1.33 -11.08
CA GLU A 89 7.54 0.87 -12.23
C GLU A 89 6.68 -0.34 -11.88
N ILE A 90 5.36 -0.19 -11.97
CA ILE A 90 4.41 -1.27 -11.68
C ILE A 90 3.54 -1.56 -12.90
N TYR A 91 3.18 -2.83 -13.04
CA TYR A 91 2.02 -3.21 -13.83
C TYR A 91 0.83 -3.19 -12.90
N LEU A 92 -0.25 -2.47 -13.27
CA LEU A 92 -1.43 -2.47 -12.43
C LEU A 92 -1.95 -3.90 -12.29
N ILE A 93 -2.13 -4.24 -11.03
CA ILE A 93 -2.55 -5.51 -10.45
C ILE A 93 -3.66 -6.14 -11.30
N LYS A 94 -3.45 -7.37 -11.78
CA LYS A 94 -4.50 -8.17 -12.45
C LYS A 94 -5.56 -8.56 -11.41
N GLU A 95 -6.78 -8.90 -11.83
CA GLU A 95 -7.84 -9.33 -10.92
C GLU A 95 -7.41 -10.40 -9.89
N ASN A 96 -6.58 -11.36 -10.32
CA ASN A 96 -6.02 -12.40 -9.43
C ASN A 96 -5.09 -11.84 -8.34
N ASP A 97 -4.34 -10.79 -8.63
CA ASP A 97 -3.49 -10.12 -7.65
C ASP A 97 -4.36 -9.34 -6.66
N LEU A 98 -5.45 -8.72 -7.11
CA LEU A 98 -6.42 -8.03 -6.24
C LEU A 98 -7.07 -9.01 -5.25
N LYS A 99 -7.40 -10.22 -5.72
CA LYS A 99 -7.93 -11.29 -4.87
C LYS A 99 -6.95 -11.64 -3.74
N LEU A 100 -5.66 -11.76 -4.02
CA LEU A 100 -4.64 -12.01 -2.98
C LEU A 100 -4.58 -10.85 -1.96
N TYR A 101 -4.67 -9.59 -2.41
CA TYR A 101 -4.75 -8.45 -1.49
C TYR A 101 -6.00 -8.51 -0.60
N GLN A 102 -7.13 -8.96 -1.12
CA GLN A 102 -8.37 -9.15 -0.37
C GLN A 102 -8.25 -10.29 0.65
N GLU A 103 -7.73 -11.44 0.24
CA GLU A 103 -7.56 -12.61 1.11
C GLU A 103 -6.63 -12.28 2.29
N THR A 104 -5.53 -11.58 2.01
CA THR A 104 -4.56 -11.16 3.02
C THR A 104 -5.06 -10.06 3.96
N GLU A 105 -6.09 -9.28 3.60
CA GLU A 105 -6.57 -8.17 4.42
C GLU A 105 -7.10 -8.62 5.78
N SER A 106 -7.79 -9.76 5.82
CA SER A 106 -8.30 -10.35 7.07
C SER A 106 -7.18 -10.67 8.08
N LEU A 107 -6.02 -11.14 7.59
CA LEU A 107 -4.84 -11.38 8.44
C LEU A 107 -4.14 -10.08 8.86
N ILE A 108 -4.20 -9.03 8.05
CA ILE A 108 -3.64 -7.72 8.43
C ILE A 108 -4.43 -7.13 9.60
N GLU A 109 -5.75 -7.24 9.58
CA GLU A 109 -6.60 -6.79 10.70
C GLU A 109 -6.25 -7.53 11.99
N GLU A 110 -6.06 -8.84 11.92
CA GLU A 110 -5.64 -9.64 13.08
C GLU A 110 -4.24 -9.30 13.56
N MET A 111 -3.29 -9.07 12.64
CA MET A 111 -1.96 -8.59 12.98
C MET A 111 -2.01 -7.26 13.76
N SER A 112 -2.98 -6.40 13.45
CA SER A 112 -3.25 -5.17 14.21
C SER A 112 -3.78 -5.43 15.63
N VAL A 113 -4.57 -6.49 15.81
CA VAL A 113 -5.10 -6.88 17.12
C VAL A 113 -3.99 -7.47 17.99
N LEU A 114 -3.15 -8.34 17.43
CA LEU A 114 -2.06 -9.01 18.15
C LEU A 114 -1.00 -8.04 18.67
N ALA A 115 -0.66 -7.02 17.88
CA ALA A 115 0.29 -6.00 18.29
C ALA A 115 -0.24 -5.08 19.41
N GLY A 116 -1.52 -5.20 19.78
CA GLY A 116 -2.16 -4.43 20.84
C GLY A 116 -2.17 -2.95 20.50
N THR A 117 -3.27 -2.44 19.93
CA THR A 117 -3.49 -0.99 19.81
C THR A 117 -3.72 -0.40 21.20
N LYS A 118 -2.66 -0.29 22.01
CA LYS A 118 -2.70 0.40 23.30
C LYS A 118 -2.76 1.89 23.00
N ALA A 119 -3.90 2.49 23.28
CA ALA A 119 -4.03 3.94 23.36
C ALA A 119 -3.01 4.45 24.39
N GLY A 120 -1.96 5.11 23.90
CA GLY A 120 -0.99 5.79 24.75
C GLY A 120 -1.67 6.97 25.45
N ASN A 121 -1.66 6.96 26.78
CA ASN A 121 -2.00 8.13 27.57
C ASN A 121 -0.89 9.18 27.40
N ASN A 122 -1.15 10.23 26.63
CA ASN A 122 -0.23 11.36 26.49
C ASN A 122 -0.30 12.27 27.72
N LYS A 123 0.80 12.33 28.47
CA LYS A 123 1.22 13.55 29.19
C LYS A 123 2.72 13.50 29.44
N THR A 124 3.48 14.06 28.51
CA THR A 124 4.90 14.41 28.72
C THR A 124 5.01 15.93 28.67
N LEU A 125 5.62 16.52 29.70
CA LEU A 125 5.65 17.97 29.96
C LEU A 125 6.78 18.73 29.23
N TRP A 126 7.49 18.04 28.33
CA TRP A 126 8.57 18.60 27.52
C TRP A 126 8.45 18.01 26.12
N VAL A 127 8.24 18.85 25.12
CA VAL A 127 8.06 18.43 23.72
C VAL A 127 9.31 18.88 22.96
N ASP A 128 10.16 17.94 22.60
CA ASP A 128 11.14 18.13 21.54
C ASP A 128 10.55 17.74 20.18
N GLU A 129 11.21 18.11 19.08
CA GLU A 129 10.73 17.87 17.71
C GLU A 129 10.55 16.36 17.41
N GLU A 130 11.36 15.51 18.03
CA GLU A 130 11.25 14.05 17.91
C GLU A 130 9.94 13.54 18.55
N THR A 131 9.61 14.04 19.75
CA THR A 131 8.36 13.72 20.45
C THR A 131 7.14 14.18 19.65
N GLU A 132 7.17 15.39 19.08
CA GLU A 132 6.08 15.89 18.23
C GLU A 132 5.87 15.03 16.98
N THR A 133 6.97 14.59 16.36
CA THR A 133 6.95 13.71 15.20
C THR A 133 6.34 12.35 15.54
N ILE A 134 6.75 11.76 16.67
CA ILE A 134 6.20 10.48 17.15
C ILE A 134 4.70 10.61 17.46
N ASP A 135 4.26 11.70 18.08
CA ASP A 135 2.85 11.95 18.34
C ASP A 135 2.02 12.05 17.05
N LYS A 136 2.53 12.73 16.02
CA LYS A 136 1.90 12.77 14.70
C LYS A 136 1.84 11.40 14.04
N ILE A 137 2.90 10.59 14.12
CA ILE A 137 2.89 9.20 13.64
C ILE A 137 1.76 8.43 14.32
N ASN A 138 1.65 8.52 15.65
CA ASN A 138 0.61 7.83 16.41
C ASN A 138 -0.79 8.27 15.99
N GLN A 139 -0.99 9.58 15.84
CA GLN A 139 -2.25 10.14 15.38
C GLN A 139 -2.64 9.62 13.99
N PHE A 140 -1.74 9.75 13.00
CA PHE A 140 -2.00 9.29 11.63
C PHE A 140 -2.25 7.78 11.57
N PHE A 141 -1.46 6.99 12.32
CA PHE A 141 -1.64 5.55 12.37
C PHE A 141 -3.02 5.17 12.93
N ASN A 142 -3.46 5.81 14.01
CA ASN A 142 -4.78 5.57 14.61
C ASN A 142 -5.93 6.03 13.69
N GLN A 143 -5.70 7.06 12.88
CA GLN A 143 -6.64 7.54 11.86
C GLN A 143 -6.60 6.71 10.57
N LYS A 144 -5.78 5.64 10.52
CA LYS A 144 -5.54 4.79 9.34
C LYS A 144 -4.96 5.57 8.15
N GLU A 145 -4.32 6.71 8.41
CA GLU A 145 -3.63 7.54 7.44
C GLU A 145 -2.20 7.03 7.23
N TYR A 146 -2.06 5.76 6.85
CA TYR A 146 -0.77 5.07 6.77
C TYR A 146 0.23 5.76 5.84
N TRP A 147 -0.24 6.43 4.80
CA TRP A 147 0.63 7.22 3.92
C TRP A 147 1.27 8.41 4.64
N ASN A 148 0.52 9.11 5.50
CA ASN A 148 1.05 10.24 6.26
C ASN A 148 2.09 9.78 7.28
N VAL A 149 1.94 8.56 7.83
CA VAL A 149 2.99 7.90 8.63
C VAL A 149 4.27 7.71 7.81
N LEU A 150 4.18 7.14 6.62
CA LEU A 150 5.35 6.89 5.76
C LEU A 150 6.04 8.19 5.34
N SER A 151 5.26 9.18 4.90
CA SER A 151 5.77 10.50 4.50
C SER A 151 6.58 11.13 5.64
N LEU A 152 6.04 11.11 6.84
CA LEU A 152 6.68 11.72 8.01
C LEU A 152 7.98 10.99 8.38
N ILE A 153 8.01 9.65 8.33
CA ILE A 153 9.22 8.86 8.58
C ILE A 153 10.31 9.15 7.53
N GLU A 154 9.94 9.23 6.24
CA GLU A 154 10.90 9.46 5.16
C GLU A 154 11.42 10.91 5.14
N GLU A 155 10.59 11.91 5.42
CA GLU A 155 10.96 13.33 5.39
C GLU A 155 11.82 13.77 6.58
N THR A 156 11.55 13.22 7.77
CA THR A 156 12.27 13.59 9.00
C THR A 156 13.53 12.75 9.22
N ALA A 157 13.73 11.69 8.43
CA ALA A 157 14.76 10.68 8.67
C ALA A 157 14.74 10.15 10.13
N LEU A 158 13.53 10.04 10.71
CA LEU A 158 13.35 9.62 12.10
C LEU A 158 14.01 8.27 12.36
N GLU A 159 14.85 8.21 13.38
CA GLU A 159 15.47 6.96 13.80
C GLU A 159 14.44 6.09 14.53
N LEU A 160 13.98 5.03 13.88
CA LEU A 160 12.97 4.12 14.43
C LEU A 160 13.61 3.20 15.48
N LYS A 161 13.74 3.68 16.72
CA LYS A 161 14.43 2.99 17.83
C LYS A 161 13.58 1.96 18.58
N THR A 162 12.27 2.14 18.60
CA THR A 162 11.36 1.29 19.38
C THR A 162 10.70 0.22 18.51
N SER A 163 10.38 -0.93 19.11
CA SER A 163 9.62 -1.98 18.42
C SER A 163 8.28 -1.48 17.90
N ASP A 164 7.62 -0.57 18.63
CA ASP A 164 6.36 0.05 18.24
C ASP A 164 6.47 0.90 16.96
N LEU A 165 7.49 1.77 16.88
CA LEU A 165 7.71 2.60 15.69
C LEU A 165 8.11 1.75 14.48
N ILE A 166 8.93 0.72 14.68
CA ILE A 166 9.30 -0.25 13.64
C ILE A 166 8.06 -1.01 13.14
N TYR A 167 7.20 -1.45 14.06
CA TYR A 167 5.93 -2.10 13.74
C TYR A 167 5.02 -1.18 12.92
N LYS A 168 4.81 0.06 13.37
CA LYS A 168 3.97 1.05 12.65
C LYS A 168 4.50 1.35 11.27
N ALA A 169 5.82 1.44 11.10
CA ALA A 169 6.46 1.59 9.79
C ALA A 169 6.16 0.37 8.90
N GLY A 170 6.49 -0.85 9.35
CA GLY A 170 6.26 -2.09 8.59
C GLY A 170 4.79 -2.28 8.20
N PHE A 171 3.88 -2.08 9.15
CA PHE A 171 2.44 -2.14 8.93
C PHE A 171 1.99 -1.11 7.89
N SER A 172 2.45 0.14 8.00
CA SER A 172 2.07 1.20 7.06
C SER A 172 2.59 0.94 5.66
N TYR A 173 3.80 0.38 5.52
CA TYR A 173 4.34 -0.07 4.24
C TYR A 173 3.53 -1.22 3.64
N LEU A 174 3.13 -2.21 4.45
CA LEU A 174 2.29 -3.32 4.00
C LEU A 174 0.92 -2.82 3.50
N LYS A 175 0.28 -1.93 4.27
CA LYS A 175 -1.01 -1.33 3.93
C LYS A 175 -0.94 -0.46 2.68
N SER A 176 0.22 0.13 2.38
CA SER A 176 0.45 0.97 1.20
C SER A 176 0.91 0.18 -0.03
N GLY A 177 1.01 -1.14 0.06
CA GLY A 177 1.41 -2.01 -1.05
C GLY A 177 2.89 -1.90 -1.42
N MET A 178 3.75 -1.70 -0.41
CA MET A 178 5.20 -1.61 -0.52
C MET A 178 5.84 -2.78 0.22
N GLU A 179 5.65 -3.98 -0.32
CA GLU A 179 5.90 -5.24 0.38
C GLU A 179 7.39 -5.47 0.70
N GLU A 180 8.32 -5.04 -0.15
CA GLU A 180 9.76 -5.20 0.10
C GLU A 180 10.20 -4.41 1.34
N LYS A 181 9.86 -3.12 1.40
CA LYS A 181 10.14 -2.28 2.57
C LYS A 181 9.44 -2.83 3.82
N SER A 182 8.18 -3.26 3.68
CA SER A 182 7.45 -3.91 4.76
C SER A 182 8.20 -5.13 5.32
N ALA A 183 8.68 -6.02 4.44
CA ALA A 183 9.43 -7.20 4.84
C ALA A 183 10.72 -6.84 5.60
N ASP A 184 11.45 -5.81 5.17
CA ASP A 184 12.66 -5.35 5.86
C ASP A 184 12.37 -4.88 7.30
N TYR A 185 11.29 -4.10 7.50
CA TYR A 185 10.88 -3.66 8.82
C TYR A 185 10.44 -4.81 9.72
N PHE A 186 9.62 -5.74 9.19
CA PHE A 186 9.18 -6.88 9.98
C PHE A 186 10.30 -7.88 10.27
N LYS A 187 11.30 -8.01 9.38
CA LYS A 187 12.52 -8.77 9.65
C LYS A 187 13.27 -8.17 10.83
N ARG A 188 13.53 -6.86 10.77
CA ARG A 188 14.18 -6.12 11.85
C ARG A 188 13.42 -6.26 13.17
N LEU A 189 12.08 -6.19 13.13
CA LEU A 189 11.23 -6.36 14.31
C LEU A 189 11.31 -7.77 14.90
N ALA A 190 11.34 -8.80 14.05
CA ALA A 190 11.52 -10.18 14.48
C ALA A 190 12.89 -10.41 15.12
N ASP A 191 13.95 -9.81 14.57
CA ASP A 191 15.33 -9.90 15.06
C ASP A 191 15.49 -9.25 16.45
N LEU A 192 14.71 -8.20 16.77
CA LEU A 192 14.69 -7.61 18.10
C LEU A 192 14.12 -8.54 19.18
N GLY A 193 13.33 -9.55 18.80
CA GLY A 193 12.80 -10.56 19.73
C GLY A 193 11.82 -10.03 20.78
N ASN A 194 11.28 -8.82 20.62
CA ASN A 194 10.32 -8.24 21.56
C ASN A 194 9.05 -9.11 21.59
N TYR A 195 8.72 -9.64 22.78
CA TYR A 195 7.61 -10.57 22.96
C TYR A 195 6.26 -10.00 22.48
N GLU A 196 5.97 -8.72 22.73
CA GLU A 196 4.70 -8.06 22.38
C GLU A 196 4.48 -7.99 20.86
N TYR A 197 5.55 -7.83 20.08
CA TYR A 197 5.47 -7.68 18.62
C TYR A 197 5.89 -8.94 17.85
N ARG A 198 6.33 -9.98 18.54
CA ARG A 198 6.96 -11.16 17.93
C ARG A 198 6.04 -11.82 16.91
N GLU A 199 4.79 -12.11 17.27
CA GLU A 199 3.83 -12.75 16.38
C GLU A 199 3.48 -11.86 15.19
N ALA A 200 3.20 -10.58 15.46
CA ALA A 200 2.91 -9.60 14.42
C ALA A 200 4.06 -9.45 13.42
N ALA A 201 5.32 -9.55 13.86
CA ALA A 201 6.48 -9.52 12.98
C ALA A 201 6.51 -10.68 11.99
N TYR A 202 6.27 -11.92 12.46
CA TYR A 202 6.25 -13.09 11.57
C TYR A 202 5.06 -13.07 10.60
N ILE A 203 3.89 -12.62 11.04
CA ILE A 203 2.72 -12.45 10.16
C ILE A 203 3.00 -11.39 9.11
N GLY A 204 3.57 -10.25 9.51
CA GLY A 204 3.94 -9.17 8.61
C GLY A 204 4.95 -9.62 7.55
N LEU A 205 5.95 -10.42 7.94
CA LEU A 205 6.88 -11.07 7.02
C LEU A 205 6.18 -11.99 6.03
N PHE A 206 5.32 -12.88 6.52
CA PHE A 206 4.56 -13.82 5.70
C PHE A 206 3.70 -13.08 4.67
N LEU A 207 2.93 -12.08 5.11
CA LEU A 207 2.06 -11.28 4.26
C LEU A 207 2.83 -10.45 3.23
N SER A 208 4.03 -9.98 3.59
CA SER A 208 4.89 -9.27 2.67
C SER A 208 5.41 -10.21 1.57
N TYR A 209 5.91 -11.40 1.94
CA TYR A 209 6.46 -12.34 0.96
C TYR A 209 5.40 -13.00 0.08
N ILE A 210 4.22 -13.30 0.61
CA ILE A 210 3.14 -13.87 -0.21
C ILE A 210 2.66 -12.86 -1.27
N ARG A 211 2.53 -11.57 -0.90
CA ARG A 211 2.17 -10.50 -1.85
C ARG A 211 3.28 -10.20 -2.86
N LEU A 212 4.55 -10.44 -2.50
CA LEU A 212 5.68 -10.45 -3.45
C LEU A 212 5.71 -11.71 -4.33
N LYS A 213 4.87 -12.71 -4.06
CA LYS A 213 4.90 -14.03 -4.70
C LYS A 213 6.25 -14.74 -4.53
N ASN A 214 6.96 -14.43 -3.45
CA ASN A 214 8.21 -15.10 -3.12
C ASN A 214 7.90 -16.39 -2.35
N THR A 215 7.63 -17.47 -3.08
CA THR A 215 7.18 -18.76 -2.53
C THR A 215 8.19 -19.38 -1.57
N GLU A 216 9.48 -19.29 -1.87
CA GLU A 216 10.56 -19.81 -1.03
C GLU A 216 10.56 -19.14 0.35
N LYS A 217 10.65 -17.80 0.39
CA LYS A 217 10.64 -17.06 1.65
C LYS A 217 9.29 -17.15 2.38
N THR A 218 8.19 -17.24 1.64
CA THR A 218 6.86 -17.45 2.23
C THR A 218 6.82 -18.76 3.00
N LYS A 219 7.34 -19.84 2.40
CA LYS A 219 7.43 -21.15 3.04
C LYS A 219 8.38 -21.14 4.26
N GLU A 220 9.56 -20.53 4.13
CA GLU A 220 10.51 -20.42 5.24
C GLU A 220 9.89 -19.73 6.48
N VAL A 221 9.14 -18.64 6.25
CA VAL A 221 8.44 -17.92 7.32
C VAL A 221 7.27 -18.74 7.86
N TYR A 222 6.50 -19.41 7.00
CA TYR A 222 5.43 -20.32 7.41
C TYR A 222 5.94 -21.41 8.34
N ASP A 223 6.97 -22.16 7.94
CA ASP A 223 7.57 -23.23 8.75
C ASP A 223 8.11 -22.68 10.10
N SER A 224 8.65 -21.46 10.08
CA SER A 224 9.09 -20.77 11.29
C SER A 224 7.93 -20.42 12.22
N ILE A 225 6.79 -19.99 11.68
CA ILE A 225 5.56 -19.73 12.44
C ILE A 225 5.06 -21.02 13.05
N GLU A 226 4.96 -22.10 12.27
CA GLU A 226 4.49 -23.40 12.76
C GLU A 226 5.35 -23.90 13.93
N LYS A 227 6.66 -23.83 13.77
CA LYS A 227 7.62 -24.26 14.79
C LYS A 227 7.57 -23.42 16.06
N LYS A 228 7.39 -22.09 15.95
CA LYS A 228 7.48 -21.16 17.08
C LYS A 228 6.15 -20.99 17.82
N PHE A 229 5.04 -21.04 17.12
CA PHE A 229 3.72 -20.70 17.66
C PHE A 229 2.76 -21.91 17.69
N GLY A 230 3.10 -23.03 17.04
CA GLY A 230 2.31 -24.26 17.04
C GLY A 230 0.88 -24.05 16.54
N LYS A 231 -0.03 -24.99 16.86
CA LYS A 231 -1.49 -24.94 16.54
C LYS A 231 -2.25 -23.82 17.26
N SER A 232 -1.71 -22.61 17.22
CA SER A 232 -2.43 -21.38 17.53
C SER A 232 -3.50 -21.14 16.45
N GLY A 233 -4.54 -20.39 16.80
CA GLY A 233 -5.55 -19.94 15.82
C GLY A 233 -4.97 -19.15 14.64
N LEU A 234 -3.69 -18.75 14.74
CA LEU A 234 -2.94 -18.09 13.69
C LEU A 234 -2.66 -18.99 12.48
N ILE A 235 -2.23 -20.25 12.69
CA ILE A 235 -1.93 -21.16 11.58
C ILE A 235 -3.20 -21.47 10.80
N GLU A 236 -4.33 -21.68 11.49
CA GLU A 236 -5.62 -21.94 10.84
C GLU A 236 -5.98 -20.83 9.86
N LYS A 237 -5.73 -19.57 10.23
CA LYS A 237 -6.03 -18.42 9.40
C LYS A 237 -5.00 -18.19 8.29
N ILE A 238 -3.71 -18.44 8.56
CA ILE A 238 -2.69 -18.45 7.52
C ILE A 238 -3.04 -19.49 6.45
N ASN A 239 -3.53 -20.67 6.84
CA ASN A 239 -3.94 -21.73 5.93
C ASN A 239 -5.16 -21.37 5.07
N LEU A 240 -6.02 -20.43 5.51
CA LEU A 240 -7.10 -19.91 4.67
C LEU A 240 -6.57 -19.10 3.48
N VAL A 241 -5.44 -18.40 3.67
CA VAL A 241 -4.81 -17.56 2.64
C VAL A 241 -3.71 -18.30 1.88
N TYR A 242 -3.19 -19.39 2.44
CA TYR A 242 -2.14 -20.21 1.84
C TYR A 242 -2.45 -21.72 1.98
N PRO A 243 -3.48 -22.23 1.30
CA PRO A 243 -4.00 -23.58 1.51
C PRO A 243 -3.07 -24.70 1.01
N ASN A 244 -2.02 -24.39 0.24
CA ASN A 244 -1.07 -25.36 -0.31
C ASN A 244 0.29 -25.33 0.41
N ALA A 245 0.34 -24.92 1.68
CA ALA A 245 1.58 -24.86 2.46
C ALA A 245 2.18 -26.25 2.76
N SER A 246 1.31 -27.26 2.83
CA SER A 246 1.60 -28.66 3.15
C SER A 246 2.06 -29.48 1.94
#